data_AF-T1B0L8-F1
#
_entry.id   AF-T1B0L8-F1
#
_cell.length_a   1.000
_cell.length_b   1.000
_cell.length_c   1.000
_cell.angle_alpha   90.00
_cell.angle_beta   90.00
_cell.angle_gamma   90.00
#
_symmetry.space_group_name_H-M   'P 1'
#
loop_
_entity.id
_entity.type
_entity.pdbx_description
1 polymer ?
#
loop_
_entity_poly.entity_id
_entity_poly.type
_entity_poly.pdbx_seq_one_letter_code
_entity_poly.pdbx_strand_id
1 'polypeptide(L)' 'MDSIRIRGARTHNLKNFDLTLPRERLIVITGLSGSGKSSLAFDT' A
#
# COMPACT_ATOMS: atom_id res chain seq x y z
N MET A 1 -13.16 14.72 3.79
CA MET A 1 -12.17 14.38 2.76
C MET A 1 -12.18 12.87 2.59
N ASP A 2 -12.42 12.39 1.38
CA ASP A 2 -12.60 10.96 1.10
C ASP A 2 -11.24 10.23 1.04
N SER A 3 -11.15 9.00 1.55
CA SER A 3 -9.87 8.29 1.71
C SER A 3 -10.01 6.77 1.56
N ILE A 4 -8.99 6.12 0.98
CA ILE A 4 -8.82 4.66 0.97
C ILE A 4 -8.07 4.27 2.25
N ARG A 5 -8.61 3.33 3.02
CA ARG A 5 -7.99 2.85 4.27
C ARG A 5 -7.63 1.38 4.13
N ILE A 6 -6.36 1.08 4.26
CA ILE A 6 -5.80 -0.27 4.31
C ILE A 6 -5.46 -0.55 5.77
N ARG A 7 -5.99 -1.65 6.33
CA ARG A 7 -5.77 -2.05 7.73
C ARG A 7 -5.17 -3.43 7.79
N GLY A 8 -4.08 -3.58 8.54
CA GLY A 8 -3.37 -4.86 8.70
C GLY A 8 -2.80 -5.41 7.38
N ALA A 9 -2.19 -4.56 6.56
CA ALA A 9 -1.56 -4.95 5.30
C ALA A 9 -0.45 -5.98 5.54
N ARG A 10 -0.69 -7.25 5.15
CA ARG A 10 0.16 -8.39 5.49
C ARG A 10 0.32 -9.43 4.37
N THR A 11 -0.07 -9.09 3.15
CA THR A 11 0.15 -9.94 1.98
C THR A 11 1.65 -10.08 1.69
N HIS A 12 2.12 -11.29 1.37
CA HIS A 12 3.53 -11.59 1.12
C HIS A 12 4.46 -11.12 2.26
N ASN A 13 5.30 -10.13 2.01
CA ASN A 13 6.31 -9.65 2.95
C ASN A 13 5.90 -8.38 3.71
N LEU A 14 4.65 -7.90 3.56
CA LEU A 14 4.13 -6.75 4.28
C LEU A 14 4.03 -7.02 5.78
N LYS A 15 4.31 -6.01 6.60
CA LYS A 15 4.53 -6.15 8.05
C LYS A 15 3.32 -5.79 8.91
N ASN A 16 2.11 -6.16 8.48
CA ASN A 16 0.85 -5.92 9.18
C ASN A 16 0.65 -4.44 9.58
N PHE A 17 0.86 -3.52 8.65
CA PHE A 17 0.74 -2.08 8.90
C PHE A 17 -0.58 -1.51 8.38
N ASP A 18 -0.93 -0.34 8.90
CA ASP A 18 -2.08 0.43 8.46
C ASP A 18 -1.64 1.59 7.56
N LEU A 19 -2.43 1.88 6.52
CA LEU A 19 -2.17 2.97 5.59
C LEU A 19 -3.48 3.67 5.23
N THR A 20 -3.45 5.00 5.20
CA THR A 20 -4.56 5.82 4.70
C THR A 20 -4.08 6.63 3.52
N LEU A 21 -4.76 6.49 2.38
CA LEU A 21 -4.44 7.14 1.13
C LEU A 21 -5.56 8.11 0.75
N PRO A 22 -5.25 9.36 0.35
CA PRO A 22 -6.27 10.29 -0.11
C PRO A 22 -6.88 9.80 -1.44
N ARG A 23 -8.20 9.91 -1.58
CA ARG A 23 -8.86 9.66 -2.88
C ARG A 23 -8.59 10.81 -3.86
N GLU A 24 -8.75 10.51 -5.15
CA GLU A 24 -8.64 11.49 -6.24
C GLU A 24 -7.27 12.18 -6.33
N ARG A 25 -6.22 11.46 -5.91
CA ARG A 25 -4.82 11.91 -6.00
C ARG A 25 -4.00 10.91 -6.79
N LEU A 26 -3.01 11.42 -7.52
CA LEU A 26 -1.94 10.60 -8.06
C LEU A 26 -1.01 10.20 -6.91
N ILE A 27 -0.99 8.91 -6.57
CA ILE A 27 -0.15 8.35 -5.50
C ILE A 27 0.98 7.56 -6.14
N VAL A 28 2.22 7.82 -5.72
CA VAL A 28 3.40 7.10 -6.18
C VAL A 28 3.92 6.23 -5.05
N ILE A 29 4.00 4.91 -5.29
CA ILE A 29 4.58 3.94 -4.36
C ILE A 29 6.00 3.60 -4.85
N THR A 30 7.02 3.93 -4.04
CA THR A 30 8.44 3.75 -4.39
C THR A 30 9.21 3.05 -3.27
N GLY A 31 10.46 2.65 -3.54
CA GLY A 31 11.31 1.88 -2.65
C GLY A 31 12.12 0.79 -3.34
N LEU A 32 13.11 0.24 -2.63
CA LEU A 32 14.04 -0.79 -3.12
C LEU A 32 13.32 -2.02 -3.70
N SER A 33 13.98 -2.74 -4.62
CA SER A 33 13.45 -4.01 -5.14
C SER A 33 13.14 -4.97 -3.98
N GLY A 34 11.99 -5.66 -4.04
CA GLY A 34 11.53 -6.55 -2.97
C GLY A 34 10.94 -5.85 -1.73
N SER A 35 10.80 -4.52 -1.68
CA SER A 35 10.27 -3.82 -0.48
C SER A 35 8.76 -3.98 -0.23
N GLY A 36 8.03 -4.74 -1.07
CA GLY A 36 6.59 -4.95 -0.93
C GLY A 36 5.69 -3.95 -1.67
N LYS A 37 6.24 -3.09 -2.54
CA LYS A 37 5.44 -2.14 -3.36
C LYS A 37 4.36 -2.84 -4.17
N SER A 38 4.74 -3.86 -4.93
CA SER A 38 3.81 -4.60 -5.77
C SER A 38 2.78 -5.34 -4.91
N SER A 39 3.21 -5.94 -3.80
CA SER A 39 2.31 -6.59 -2.83
C SER A 39 1.30 -5.62 -2.19
N LEU A 40 1.63 -4.33 -2.10
CA LEU A 40 0.74 -3.29 -1.59
C LEU A 40 -0.21 -2.74 -2.67
N ALA A 41 0.26 -2.66 -3.92
CA ALA A 41 -0.45 -1.98 -5.01
C ALA A 41 -1.22 -2.93 -5.95
N PHE A 42 -0.80 -4.20 -6.01
CA PHE A 42 -1.27 -5.19 -6.97
C PHE A 42 -1.50 -6.54 -6.27
N ASP A 43 -2.42 -7.33 -6.83
CA ASP A 43 -2.66 -8.70 -6.45
C ASP A 43 -1.90 -9.62 -7.42
N THR A 44 -0.81 -10.21 -6.97
CA THR A 44 -0.04 -11.26 -7.68
C THR A 44 0.34 -12.33 -6.69
#